data_AF-A0A621AY23-F1
#
_entry.id   AF-A0A621AY23-F1
#
_cell.length_a   1.000
_cell.length_b   1.000
_cell.length_c   1.000
_cell.angle_alpha   90.00
_cell.angle_beta   90.00
_cell.angle_gamma   90.00
#
_symmetry.space_group_name_H-M   'P 1'
#
loop_
_entity.id
_entity.type
_entity.pdbx_description
1 polymer ?
#
loop_
_entity_poly.entity_id
_entity_poly.type
_entity_poly.pdbx_seq_one_letter_code
_entity_poly.pdbx_strand_id
1 'polypeptide(L)'
;TSGFFEVPLNETKENGIRLTERKETLGDVTHRILMVPIAQDQLGMYYQQPGQPLATWVVPPGQYFMMGDNRDNSADSRYWGFVPEANLVGKAVAIWMSFDKQEGEWPTGVRLSRIGGIH
;
A
#
# COMPACT_ATOMS: atom_id res chain seq x y z
N THR A 1 -11.66 17.17 -7.47
CA THR A 1 -12.07 15.82 -7.02
C THR A 1 -10.86 15.14 -6.41
N SER A 2 -10.98 14.62 -5.19
CA SER A 2 -9.96 13.77 -4.58
C SER A 2 -10.00 12.39 -5.25
N GLY A 3 -8.85 11.80 -5.59
CA GLY A 3 -8.79 10.48 -6.22
C GLY A 3 -7.41 10.15 -6.78
N PHE A 4 -7.22 8.88 -7.13
CA PHE A 4 -6.02 8.40 -7.83
C PHE A 4 -6.27 8.40 -9.34
N PHE A 5 -5.31 8.92 -10.10
CA PHE A 5 -5.40 9.04 -11.55
C PHE A 5 -4.12 8.50 -12.19
N GLU A 6 -4.27 7.71 -13.25
CA GLU A 6 -3.17 7.34 -14.13
C GLU A 6 -3.00 8.45 -15.17
N VAL A 7 -1.82 9.09 -15.19
CA VAL A 7 -1.52 10.23 -16.08
C VAL A 7 -0.17 9.98 -16.75
N PRO A 8 -0.05 10.16 -18.09
CA PRO A 8 1.21 10.01 -18.81
C PRO A 8 2.37 10.75 -18.16
N LEU A 9 3.60 10.23 -18.29
CA LEU A 9 4.77 10.78 -17.61
C LEU A 9 5.09 12.24 -17.99
N ASN A 10 4.76 12.64 -19.22
CA ASN A 10 4.93 13.99 -19.75
C ASN A 10 3.79 14.95 -19.39
N GLU A 11 2.75 14.48 -18.71
CA GLU A 11 1.59 15.27 -18.32
C GLU A 11 1.55 15.47 -16.80
N THR A 12 0.85 16.51 -16.36
CA THR A 12 0.57 16.77 -14.95
C THR A 12 -0.93 16.92 -14.76
N LYS A 13 -1.41 16.54 -13.57
CA LYS A 13 -2.78 16.82 -13.17
C LYS A 13 -2.79 18.09 -12.34
N GLU A 14 -3.62 19.06 -12.72
CA GLU A 14 -3.81 20.27 -11.94
C GLU A 14 -4.20 19.92 -10.50
N ASN A 15 -3.54 20.55 -9.53
CA ASN A 15 -3.70 20.27 -8.09
C ASN A 15 -3.42 18.81 -7.66
N GLY A 16 -2.70 18.03 -8.48
CA GLY A 16 -2.29 16.66 -8.18
C GLY A 16 -0.82 16.55 -7.78
N ILE A 17 -0.49 15.48 -7.05
CA ILE A 17 0.89 15.09 -6.74
C ILE A 17 1.17 13.76 -7.43
N ARG A 18 2.27 13.69 -8.20
CA ARG A 18 2.74 12.43 -8.79
C ARG A 18 3.45 11.62 -7.72
N LEU A 19 3.00 10.38 -7.52
CA LEU A 19 3.65 9.43 -6.62
C LEU A 19 4.96 8.95 -7.22
N THR A 20 5.96 8.75 -6.37
CA THR A 20 7.20 8.06 -6.73
C THR A 20 6.99 6.56 -6.59
N GLU A 21 7.40 5.81 -7.60
CA GLU A 21 7.45 4.34 -7.55
C GLU A 21 8.87 3.87 -7.27
N ARG A 22 9.01 2.88 -6.38
CA ARG A 22 10.28 2.20 -6.09
C ARG A 22 10.07 0.68 -6.09
N LYS A 23 11.09 -0.08 -6.48
CA LYS A 23 11.13 -1.53 -6.25
C LYS A 23 11.67 -1.82 -4.85
N GLU A 24 10.97 -2.66 -4.11
CA GLU A 24 11.40 -3.18 -2.82
C GLU A 24 11.63 -4.69 -2.93
N THR A 25 12.73 -5.16 -2.34
CA THR A 25 13.06 -6.58 -2.27
C THR A 25 13.17 -6.99 -0.80
N LEU A 26 12.32 -7.92 -0.38
CA LEU A 26 12.31 -8.49 0.97
C LEU A 26 12.60 -9.99 0.85
N GLY A 27 13.83 -10.39 1.22
CA GLY A 27 14.29 -11.75 0.96
C GLY A 27 14.35 -12.04 -0.55
N ASP A 28 13.54 -12.97 -1.01
CA ASP A 28 13.40 -13.41 -2.40
C ASP A 28 12.22 -12.77 -3.14
N VAL A 29 11.36 -12.02 -2.45
CA VAL A 29 10.18 -11.36 -3.06
C VAL A 29 10.52 -9.93 -3.45
N THR A 30 10.20 -9.54 -4.69
CA THR A 30 10.35 -8.16 -5.17
C THR A 30 9.02 -7.62 -5.67
N HIS A 31 8.58 -6.49 -5.13
CA HIS A 31 7.33 -5.82 -5.48
C HIS A 31 7.57 -4.30 -5.65
N ARG A 32 6.51 -3.56 -6.00
CA ARG A 32 6.59 -2.11 -6.22
C ARG A 32 5.86 -1.38 -5.10
N ILE A 33 6.45 -0.29 -4.65
CA ILE A 33 5.90 0.56 -3.61
C ILE A 33 5.68 1.97 -4.18
N LEU A 34 4.60 2.62 -3.75
CA LEU A 34 4.29 3.99 -4.08
C LEU A 34 4.50 4.87 -2.85
N MET A 35 5.12 6.03 -3.06
CA MET A 35 5.39 7.02 -2.03
C MET A 35 5.00 8.42 -2.50
N VAL A 36 4.54 9.24 -1.58
CA VAL A 36 4.28 10.67 -1.78
C VAL A 36 5.62 11.40 -1.59
N PRO A 37 6.19 12.06 -2.61
CA PRO A 37 7.56 12.59 -2.56
C PRO A 37 7.84 13.58 -1.43
N ILE A 38 6.79 14.26 -0.96
CA ILE A 38 6.86 15.30 0.08
C ILE A 38 6.34 14.82 1.43
N ALA A 39 5.86 13.58 1.53
CA ALA A 39 5.40 13.03 2.79
C ALA A 39 6.60 12.74 3.69
N GLN A 40 6.40 12.99 4.98
CA GLN A 40 7.32 12.61 6.04
C GLN A 40 6.57 11.74 7.02
N ASP A 41 7.23 10.70 7.50
CA ASP A 41 6.65 9.83 8.51
C ASP A 41 6.36 10.62 9.79
N GLN A 42 5.09 10.60 10.19
CA GLN A 42 4.65 11.17 11.45
C GLN A 42 4.86 10.14 12.56
N LEU A 43 6.11 9.93 12.96
CA LEU A 43 6.48 8.86 13.92
C LEU A 43 5.70 8.90 15.24
N GLY A 44 5.26 10.09 15.69
CA GLY A 44 4.43 10.22 16.88
C GLY A 44 3.01 9.64 16.77
N MET A 45 2.55 9.36 15.54
CA MET A 45 1.26 8.72 15.27
C MET A 45 1.36 7.19 15.16
N TYR A 46 2.58 6.65 15.15
CA TYR A 46 2.78 5.21 15.05
C TYR A 46 2.39 4.51 16.35
N TYR A 47 1.90 3.28 16.21
CA TYR A 47 1.77 2.36 17.32
C TYR A 47 3.14 2.15 17.97
N GLN A 48 3.32 2.66 19.18
CA GLN A 48 4.54 2.48 19.96
C GLN A 48 4.48 1.15 20.73
N GLN A 49 5.27 0.16 20.32
CA GLN A 49 5.40 -1.08 21.10
C GLN A 49 6.12 -0.76 22.42
N PRO A 50 5.55 -1.15 23.58
CA PRO A 50 6.19 -0.92 24.87
C PRO A 50 7.62 -1.49 24.92
N GLY A 51 8.58 -0.66 25.33
CA GLY A 51 9.98 -1.06 25.49
C GLY A 51 10.81 -1.11 24.19
N GLN A 52 10.24 -0.75 23.04
CA GLN A 52 11.00 -0.62 21.78
C GLN A 52 11.28 0.86 21.45
N PRO A 53 12.32 1.17 20.65
CA PRO A 53 12.47 2.50 20.05
C PRO A 53 11.29 2.86 19.14
N LEU A 54 11.11 4.16 18.86
CA LEU A 54 10.17 4.63 17.84
C LEU A 54 10.49 3.98 16.48
N ALA A 55 9.44 3.64 15.73
CA ALA A 55 9.53 2.98 14.43
C ALA A 55 10.27 1.63 14.42
N THR A 56 10.38 0.97 15.59
CA THR A 56 10.98 -0.35 15.74
C THR A 56 9.99 -1.27 16.42
N TRP A 57 9.78 -2.46 15.84
CA TRP A 57 8.86 -3.46 16.36
C TRP A 57 9.50 -4.83 16.35
N VAL A 58 9.30 -5.58 17.43
CA VAL A 58 9.58 -7.01 17.51
C VAL A 58 8.24 -7.74 17.40
N VAL A 59 8.05 -8.44 16.29
CA VAL A 59 6.81 -9.17 16.01
C VAL A 59 6.63 -10.31 17.02
N PRO A 60 5.54 -10.34 17.81
CA PRO A 60 5.30 -11.43 18.77
C PRO A 60 5.03 -12.77 18.07
N PRO A 61 5.22 -13.90 18.76
CA PRO A 61 4.82 -15.22 18.24
C PRO A 61 3.35 -15.27 17.84
N GLY A 62 3.06 -15.92 16.70
CA GLY A 62 1.69 -16.05 16.18
C GLY A 62 1.07 -14.73 15.69
N GLN A 63 1.89 -13.72 15.41
CA GLN A 63 1.46 -12.43 14.89
C GLN A 63 2.26 -11.99 13.68
N TYR A 64 1.73 -11.00 12.96
CA TYR A 64 2.28 -10.49 11.72
C TYR A 64 2.29 -8.96 11.73
N PHE A 65 3.33 -8.36 11.13
CA PHE A 65 3.40 -6.93 10.86
C PHE A 65 3.08 -6.70 9.38
N MET A 66 1.98 -5.98 9.12
CA MET A 66 1.48 -5.72 7.77
C MET A 66 1.84 -4.30 7.33
N MET A 67 2.21 -4.15 6.06
CA MET A 67 2.43 -2.86 5.40
C MET A 67 1.79 -2.87 4.02
N GLY A 68 1.19 -1.74 3.64
CA GLY A 68 0.65 -1.57 2.28
C GLY A 68 1.71 -1.06 1.30
N ASP A 69 1.62 -1.47 0.04
CA ASP A 69 2.53 -1.02 -1.02
C ASP A 69 2.39 0.47 -1.34
N ASN A 70 1.20 1.05 -1.12
CA ASN A 70 0.99 2.50 -1.18
C ASN A 70 1.36 3.12 0.18
N ARG A 71 2.67 3.30 0.41
CA ARG A 71 3.27 3.46 1.75
C ARG A 71 2.74 4.66 2.52
N ASP A 72 2.56 5.80 1.87
CA ASP A 72 2.07 7.01 2.53
C ASP A 72 0.53 7.10 2.57
N ASN A 73 -0.17 6.18 1.91
CA ASN A 73 -1.63 6.11 1.88
C ASN A 73 -2.16 4.78 2.45
N SER A 74 -1.43 4.21 3.40
CA SER A 74 -1.76 2.93 4.03
C SER A 74 -1.88 3.09 5.53
N ALA A 75 -3.08 2.86 6.06
CA ALA A 75 -3.28 2.66 7.49
C ALA A 75 -2.97 1.19 7.81
N ASP A 76 -1.73 0.92 8.19
CA ASP A 76 -1.22 -0.44 8.44
C ASP A 76 -0.58 -0.61 9.83
N SER A 77 0.17 -1.69 10.05
CA SER A 77 0.69 -2.06 11.37
C SER A 77 1.58 -1.00 12.01
N ARG A 78 2.13 -0.07 11.22
CA ARG A 78 2.81 1.11 11.74
C ARG A 78 1.90 1.93 12.67
N TYR A 79 0.59 1.96 12.42
CA TYR A 79 -0.38 2.79 13.15
C TYR A 79 -1.22 2.01 14.16
N TRP A 80 -1.58 0.76 13.86
CA TRP A 80 -2.51 -0.02 14.70
C TRP A 80 -1.92 -1.34 15.26
N GLY A 81 -0.64 -1.62 15.01
CA GLY A 81 0.05 -2.77 15.58
C GLY A 81 -0.15 -4.07 14.79
N PHE A 82 -0.03 -5.20 15.47
CA PHE A 82 0.13 -6.51 14.82
C PHE A 82 -1.21 -7.19 14.48
N VAL A 83 -1.19 -8.10 13.50
CA VAL A 83 -2.32 -8.96 13.13
C VAL A 83 -2.09 -10.37 13.71
N PRO A 84 -3.00 -10.90 14.56
CA PRO A 84 -2.93 -12.28 15.02
C PRO A 84 -3.11 -13.29 13.87
N GLU A 85 -2.45 -14.45 13.96
CA GLU A 85 -2.57 -15.53 12.97
C GLU A 85 -4.03 -15.97 12.75
N ALA A 86 -4.83 -15.99 13.82
CA ALA A 86 -6.26 -16.34 13.76
C ALA A 86 -7.10 -15.38 12.89
N ASN A 87 -6.58 -14.18 12.61
CA ASN A 87 -7.24 -13.19 11.75
C ASN A 87 -6.86 -13.37 10.26
N LEU A 88 -5.93 -14.26 9.94
CA LEU A 88 -5.53 -14.52 8.55
C LEU A 88 -6.58 -15.37 7.84
N VAL A 89 -7.06 -14.87 6.70
CA VAL A 89 -8.02 -15.58 5.84
C VAL A 89 -7.31 -16.35 4.72
N GLY A 90 -6.29 -15.77 4.10
CA GLY A 90 -5.55 -16.39 3.01
C GLY A 90 -4.62 -15.44 2.27
N LYS A 91 -3.94 -15.97 1.24
CA LYS A 91 -3.02 -15.22 0.38
C LYS A 91 -3.72 -14.79 -0.91
N ALA A 92 -3.60 -13.52 -1.28
CA ALA A 92 -4.01 -13.04 -2.59
C ALA A 92 -3.01 -13.52 -3.65
N VAL A 93 -3.48 -14.19 -4.71
CA VAL A 93 -2.63 -14.85 -5.72
C VAL A 93 -2.83 -14.34 -7.15
N ALA A 94 -4.00 -13.75 -7.45
CA ALA A 94 -4.30 -13.25 -8.77
C ALA A 94 -5.35 -12.14 -8.76
N ILE A 95 -5.30 -11.30 -9.78
CA ILE A 95 -6.40 -10.40 -10.16
C ILE A 95 -7.19 -11.12 -11.26
N TRP A 96 -8.43 -11.49 -10.97
CA TRP A 96 -9.31 -12.16 -11.94
C TRP A 96 -10.16 -11.16 -12.75
N MET A 97 -10.39 -9.97 -12.21
CA MET A 97 -11.15 -8.88 -12.85
C MET A 97 -10.65 -7.52 -12.38
N SER A 98 -10.65 -6.53 -13.26
CA SER A 98 -10.28 -5.15 -12.91
C SER A 98 -11.04 -4.15 -13.78
N PHE A 99 -11.80 -3.27 -13.15
CA PHE A 99 -12.55 -2.22 -13.81
C PHE A 99 -11.83 -0.88 -13.67
N ASP A 100 -11.89 -0.05 -14.71
CA ASP A 100 -11.50 1.36 -14.63
C ASP A 100 -12.70 2.19 -14.16
N LYS A 101 -12.52 2.91 -13.06
CA LYS A 101 -13.58 3.61 -12.33
C LYS A 101 -12.98 4.63 -11.37
N GLN A 102 -13.56 5.83 -11.34
CA GLN A 102 -13.33 6.81 -10.28
C GLN A 102 -14.32 6.63 -9.13
N GLU A 103 -13.95 7.12 -7.95
CA GLU A 103 -14.82 7.06 -6.77
C GLU A 103 -16.18 7.73 -7.06
N GLY A 104 -17.27 7.04 -6.75
CA GLY A 104 -18.64 7.51 -7.02
C GLY A 104 -19.14 7.39 -8.46
N GLU A 105 -18.34 6.94 -9.43
CA GLU A 105 -18.73 6.87 -10.85
C GLU A 105 -19.07 5.45 -11.33
N TRP A 106 -19.73 5.28 -12.47
CA TRP A 106 -19.86 3.94 -13.09
C TRP A 106 -18.54 3.54 -13.77
N PRO A 107 -18.19 2.23 -13.83
CA PRO A 107 -17.02 1.79 -14.59
C PRO A 107 -17.05 2.25 -16.04
N THR A 108 -15.93 2.78 -16.51
CA THR A 108 -15.75 3.28 -17.87
C THR A 108 -15.03 2.28 -18.78
N GLY A 109 -14.42 1.23 -18.19
CA GLY A 109 -13.71 0.21 -18.94
C GLY A 109 -13.23 -0.96 -18.08
N VAL A 110 -12.54 -1.90 -18.74
CA VAL A 110 -11.92 -3.08 -18.12
C VAL A 110 -10.41 -3.05 -18.35
N ARG A 111 -9.63 -3.16 -17.28
CA ARG A 111 -8.15 -3.16 -17.30
C ARG A 111 -7.62 -4.58 -17.47
N LEU A 112 -7.79 -5.13 -18.68
CA LEU A 112 -7.42 -6.52 -19.01
C LEU A 112 -5.93 -6.81 -18.77
N SER A 113 -5.05 -5.82 -18.94
CA SER A 113 -3.60 -5.95 -18.69
C SER A 113 -3.24 -6.26 -17.23
N ARG A 114 -4.18 -6.07 -16.29
CA ARG A 114 -3.99 -6.40 -14.88
C ARG A 114 -4.40 -7.82 -14.52
N ILE A 115 -5.11 -8.53 -15.40
CA ILE A 115 -5.56 -9.90 -15.12
C ILE A 115 -4.35 -10.83 -15.14
N GLY A 116 -4.16 -11.59 -14.07
CA GLY A 116 -3.02 -12.49 -13.92
C GLY A 116 -2.55 -12.65 -12.48
N GLY A 117 -1.45 -13.36 -12.31
CA GLY A 117 -0.83 -13.59 -11.01
C GLY A 117 -0.26 -12.31 -10.40
N ILE A 118 -0.31 -12.22 -9.07
CA ILE A 118 0.33 -11.15 -8.29
C ILE A 118 1.34 -11.75 -7.31
N HIS A 119 2.46 -11.06 -7.12
CA HIS A 119 3.56 -11.44 -6.22
C HIS A 119 4.31 -10.21 -5.74
#